data_AF-A0AAW1LU06-F1
#
_entry.id   AF-A0AAW1LU06-F1
#
_cell.length_a   1.000
_cell.length_b   1.000
_cell.length_c   1.000
_cell.angle_alpha   90.00
_cell.angle_beta   90.00
_cell.angle_gamma   90.00
#
_symmetry.space_group_name_H-M   'P 1'
#
loop_
_entity.id
_entity.type
_entity.pdbx_description
1 polymer ?
#
loop_
_entity_poly.entity_id
_entity_poly.type
_entity_poly.pdbx_seq_one_letter_code
_entity_poly.pdbx_strand_id
1 'polypeptide(L)'
;MVMSMYALLEENENVTMSTIENSLGGNICRCTGYRPILAAFKSLASDADRTLIGTYPDIEDVATCKKDGKCKQECRSSCRKQEKVSFRLPYADGEWYKVYTITEIAELFQSYPDATYMLMCGNTAQATAEPPLCTTCCIPLAITLETMLKNGIPWRALQRWKIPSQFFT
;
A
#
# COMPACT_ATOMS: atom_id res chain seq x y z
N MET A 1 -1.78 -11.56 7.60
CA MET A 1 -2.48 -12.72 7.00
C MET A 1 -3.97 -12.47 6.89
N VAL A 2 -4.71 -12.32 8.00
CA VAL A 2 -6.16 -12.00 7.94
C VAL A 2 -6.44 -10.75 7.10
N MET A 3 -5.70 -9.65 7.31
CA MET A 3 -5.88 -8.43 6.52
C MET A 3 -5.60 -8.61 5.03
N SER A 4 -4.63 -9.44 4.67
CA SER A 4 -4.31 -9.73 3.26
C SER A 4 -5.42 -10.51 2.59
N MET A 5 -5.97 -11.52 3.28
CA MET A 5 -7.10 -12.29 2.76
C MET A 5 -8.38 -11.45 2.68
N TYR A 6 -8.65 -10.63 3.70
CA TYR A 6 -9.79 -9.73 3.72
C TYR A 6 -9.74 -8.72 2.56
N ALA A 7 -8.61 -8.04 2.36
CA ALA A 7 -8.45 -7.10 1.25
C ALA A 7 -8.61 -7.78 -0.12
N LEU A 8 -8.12 -9.02 -0.26
CA LEU A 8 -8.28 -9.79 -1.49
C LEU A 8 -9.77 -10.09 -1.80
N LEU A 9 -10.55 -10.46 -0.79
CA LEU A 9 -11.97 -10.76 -0.94
C LEU A 9 -12.81 -9.50 -1.19
N GLU A 10 -12.44 -8.36 -0.59
CA GLU A 10 -13.08 -7.07 -0.86
C GLU A 10 -12.83 -6.58 -2.30
N GLU A 11 -11.66 -6.91 -2.88
CA GLU A 11 -11.35 -6.60 -4.26
C GLU A 11 -12.04 -7.55 -5.25
N ASN A 12 -12.11 -8.84 -4.91
CA ASN A 12 -12.75 -9.86 -5.72
C ASN A 12 -13.32 -11.01 -4.86
N GLU A 13 -14.64 -11.18 -4.87
CA GLU A 13 -15.30 -12.27 -4.15
C GLU A 13 -15.00 -13.66 -4.76
N ASN A 14 -14.67 -13.73 -6.05
CA ASN A 14 -14.39 -14.98 -6.78
C ASN A 14 -12.88 -15.19 -6.95
N VAL A 15 -12.21 -15.57 -5.87
CA VAL A 15 -10.77 -15.88 -5.84
C VAL A 15 -10.50 -17.35 -6.14
N THR A 16 -9.32 -17.65 -6.70
CA THR A 16 -8.82 -19.02 -6.87
C THR A 16 -7.81 -19.38 -5.79
N MET A 17 -7.57 -20.66 -5.54
CA MET A 17 -6.56 -21.13 -4.60
C MET A 17 -5.16 -20.57 -4.93
N SER A 18 -4.83 -20.46 -6.21
CA SER A 18 -3.56 -19.91 -6.67
C SER A 18 -3.42 -18.41 -6.37
N THR A 19 -4.51 -17.64 -6.53
CA THR A 19 -4.57 -16.22 -6.20
C THR A 19 -4.35 -16.01 -4.70
N ILE A 20 -4.95 -16.86 -3.87
CA ILE A 20 -4.80 -16.82 -2.41
C ILE A 20 -3.35 -17.11 -1.99
N GLU A 21 -2.69 -18.11 -2.59
CA GLU A 21 -1.29 -18.39 -2.29
C GLU A 21 -0.38 -17.22 -2.66
N ASN A 22 -0.59 -16.64 -3.84
CA ASN A 22 0.19 -15.51 -4.32
C ASN A 22 0.01 -14.26 -3.43
N SER A 23 -1.22 -13.99 -2.96
CA SER A 23 -1.48 -12.84 -2.08
C SER A 23 -0.83 -12.97 -0.70
N LEU A 24 -0.54 -14.20 -0.28
CA LEU A 24 0.09 -14.50 1.00
C LEU A 24 1.62 -14.54 0.94
N GLY A 25 2.23 -14.38 -0.24
CA GLY A 25 3.69 -14.43 -0.42
C GLY A 25 4.46 -13.40 0.41
N GLY A 26 3.86 -12.26 0.73
CA GLY A 26 4.44 -11.23 1.61
C GLY A 26 4.21 -11.45 3.11
N ASN A 27 3.52 -12.52 3.51
CA ASN A 27 3.18 -12.79 4.90
C ASN A 27 4.10 -13.84 5.50
N ILE A 28 4.82 -13.50 6.57
CA ILE A 28 5.75 -14.41 7.26
C ILE A 28 5.09 -15.05 8.49
N CYS A 29 5.18 -16.38 8.63
CA CYS A 29 4.76 -17.12 9.81
C CYS A 29 5.80 -18.18 10.20
N ARG A 30 6.24 -18.18 11.45
CA ARG A 30 7.25 -19.12 11.95
C ARG A 30 6.67 -20.37 12.62
N CYS A 31 5.43 -20.30 13.12
CA CYS A 31 4.91 -21.31 14.05
C CYS A 31 4.11 -22.42 13.36
N THR A 32 3.24 -22.07 12.43
CA THR A 32 2.22 -22.99 11.91
C THR A 32 2.70 -23.87 10.75
N GLY A 33 3.86 -23.55 10.17
CA GLY A 33 4.33 -24.16 8.93
C GLY A 33 3.38 -23.92 7.74
N TYR A 34 2.56 -22.87 7.80
CA TYR A 34 1.58 -22.41 6.78
C TYR A 34 0.45 -23.36 6.40
N ARG A 35 0.64 -24.68 6.52
CA ARG A 35 -0.34 -25.70 6.13
C ARG A 35 -1.76 -25.44 6.65
N PRO A 36 -2.00 -25.18 7.95
CA PRO A 36 -3.36 -24.90 8.43
C PRO A 36 -3.91 -23.56 7.94
N ILE A 37 -3.05 -22.56 7.71
CA ILE A 37 -3.46 -21.23 7.24
C ILE A 37 -3.89 -21.28 5.78
N LEU A 38 -3.12 -21.96 4.93
CA LEU A 38 -3.45 -22.16 3.53
C LEU A 38 -4.69 -23.04 3.37
N ALA A 39 -4.84 -24.08 4.20
CA ALA A 39 -6.06 -24.91 4.18
C ALA A 39 -7.32 -24.07 4.47
N ALA A 40 -7.28 -23.24 5.52
CA ALA A 40 -8.39 -22.39 5.91
C ALA A 40 -8.72 -21.29 4.88
N PHE A 41 -7.72 -20.69 4.24
CA PHE A 41 -8.02 -19.66 3.22
C PHE A 41 -8.42 -20.27 1.88
N LYS A 42 -7.83 -21.40 1.47
CA LYS A 42 -8.20 -22.07 0.22
C LYS A 42 -9.61 -22.64 0.24
N SER A 43 -10.19 -22.94 1.40
CA SER A 43 -11.60 -23.34 1.47
C SER A 43 -12.57 -22.21 1.07
N LEU A 44 -12.10 -20.95 1.01
CA LEU A 44 -12.86 -19.80 0.50
C LEU A 44 -12.71 -19.61 -1.01
N ALA A 45 -11.89 -20.41 -1.70
CA ALA A 45 -11.68 -20.29 -3.13
C ALA A 45 -12.84 -20.89 -3.94
N SER A 46 -13.10 -20.30 -5.11
CA SER A 46 -14.07 -20.80 -6.09
C SER A 46 -13.74 -22.21 -6.61
N ASP A 47 -12.44 -22.56 -6.67
CA ASP A 47 -11.90 -23.84 -7.12
C ASP A 47 -11.46 -24.74 -5.95
N ALA A 48 -11.92 -24.46 -4.73
CA ALA A 48 -11.56 -25.23 -3.54
C ALA A 48 -11.86 -26.73 -3.71
N ASP A 49 -10.90 -27.57 -3.34
CA ASP A 49 -11.15 -29.01 -3.24
C ASP A 49 -12.17 -29.28 -2.14
N ARG A 50 -13.13 -30.17 -2.41
CA ARG A 50 -14.20 -30.55 -1.47
C ARG A 50 -13.63 -31.14 -0.19
N THR A 51 -12.44 -31.72 -0.22
CA THR A 51 -11.74 -32.25 0.96
C THR A 51 -11.30 -31.16 1.95
N LEU A 52 -11.15 -29.91 1.52
CA LEU A 52 -10.76 -28.79 2.37
C LEU A 52 -11.95 -28.17 3.12
N ILE A 53 -13.15 -28.32 2.58
CA ILE A 53 -14.39 -27.80 3.16
C ILE A 53 -14.73 -28.59 4.43
N GLY A 54 -14.68 -27.93 5.59
CA GLY A 54 -15.00 -28.54 6.90
C GLY A 54 -13.87 -29.32 7.57
N THR A 55 -12.66 -29.36 6.99
CA THR A 55 -11.48 -30.00 7.61
C THR A 55 -10.95 -29.23 8.82
N TYR A 56 -11.08 -27.90 8.78
CA TYR A 56 -10.87 -27.04 9.94
C TYR A 56 -12.23 -26.41 10.25
N PRO A 57 -12.80 -26.66 11.44
CA PRO A 57 -14.04 -26.01 11.83
C PRO A 57 -13.82 -24.50 11.76
N ASP A 58 -14.73 -23.79 11.10
CA ASP A 58 -14.70 -22.34 11.10
C ASP A 58 -14.81 -21.85 12.55
N ILE A 59 -14.25 -20.70 12.87
CA ILE A 59 -14.40 -20.11 14.20
C ILE A 59 -15.89 -19.81 14.51
N GLU A 60 -16.72 -19.70 13.46
CA GLU A 60 -18.18 -19.59 13.55
C GLU A 60 -18.88 -20.95 13.77
N ASP A 61 -18.21 -22.07 13.48
CA ASP A 61 -18.69 -23.44 13.76
C ASP A 61 -18.33 -23.89 15.20
N VAL A 62 -17.33 -23.25 15.81
CA VAL A 62 -17.19 -23.28 17.27
C VAL A 62 -18.45 -22.64 17.83
N ALA A 63 -19.10 -23.32 18.79
CA ALA A 63 -20.30 -22.83 19.45
C ALA A 63 -19.99 -21.56 20.28
N THR A 64 -19.79 -20.43 19.62
CA THR A 64 -19.74 -19.11 20.21
C THR A 64 -21.15 -18.57 20.36
N CYS A 65 -21.35 -17.78 21.42
CA CYS A 65 -22.62 -17.18 21.79
C CYS A 65 -23.31 -16.49 20.60
N LYS A 66 -24.64 -16.66 20.50
CA LYS A 66 -25.50 -16.10 19.45
C LYS A 66 -25.19 -14.62 19.20
N LYS A 67 -24.36 -14.31 18.21
CA LYS A 67 -24.19 -12.96 17.71
C LYS A 67 -25.19 -12.78 16.58
N ASP A 68 -26.17 -11.90 16.77
CA ASP A 68 -27.00 -11.38 15.69
C ASP A 68 -26.08 -10.65 14.70
N GLY A 69 -25.61 -11.39 13.68
CA GLY A 69 -24.56 -11.02 12.73
C GLY A 69 -24.91 -9.88 11.79
N LYS A 70 -25.11 -8.68 12.32
CA LYS A 70 -25.05 -7.43 11.56
C LYS A 70 -24.29 -6.41 12.40
N CYS A 71 -23.20 -5.88 11.84
CA CYS A 71 -22.74 -4.56 12.25
C CYS A 71 -23.90 -3.59 11.94
N LYS A 72 -24.74 -3.31 12.94
CA LYS A 72 -25.83 -2.31 12.83
C LYS A 72 -25.30 -0.88 12.94
N GLN A 73 -23.99 -0.72 13.15
CA GLN A 73 -23.36 0.58 13.03
C GLN A 73 -23.00 0.78 11.57
N GLU A 74 -23.78 1.63 10.89
CA GLU A 74 -23.24 2.34 9.74
C GLU A 74 -21.91 2.96 10.19
N CYS A 75 -20.83 2.73 9.44
CA CYS A 75 -19.60 3.50 9.59
C CYS A 75 -19.97 4.99 9.40
N ARG A 76 -20.25 5.67 10.51
CA ARG A 76 -20.83 7.02 10.51
C ARG A 76 -19.82 8.08 10.10
N SER A 77 -18.56 7.73 9.95
CA SER A 77 -17.66 8.48 9.10
C SER A 77 -17.85 7.99 7.67
N SER A 78 -18.78 8.62 6.96
CA SER A 78 -18.52 8.88 5.55
C SER A 78 -17.07 9.37 5.49
N CYS A 79 -16.17 8.56 4.95
CA CYS A 79 -14.90 9.05 4.46
C CYS A 79 -15.28 10.00 3.34
N ARG A 80 -15.69 11.22 3.72
CA ARG A 80 -16.00 12.28 2.79
C ARG A 80 -14.73 12.39 2.00
N LYS A 81 -14.80 12.16 0.69
CA LYS A 81 -13.67 12.40 -0.22
C LYS A 81 -13.24 13.83 0.08
N GLN A 82 -12.20 13.98 0.90
CA GLN A 82 -11.70 15.28 1.28
C GLN A 82 -11.22 15.90 -0.01
N GLU A 83 -11.51 17.18 -0.18
CA GLU A 83 -10.98 17.92 -1.30
C GLU A 83 -9.46 17.79 -1.29
N LYS A 84 -8.86 17.60 -2.47
CA LYS A 84 -7.42 17.43 -2.62
C LYS A 84 -6.76 18.77 -2.33
N VAL A 85 -6.41 19.00 -1.07
CA VAL A 85 -5.74 20.22 -0.61
C VAL A 85 -4.26 19.95 -0.41
N SER A 86 -3.41 20.67 -1.14
CA SER A 86 -1.95 20.63 -0.96
C SER A 86 -1.58 21.13 0.44
N PHE A 87 -0.66 20.44 1.12
CA PHE A 87 -0.24 20.85 2.46
C PHE A 87 1.24 20.60 2.70
N ARG A 88 1.77 21.31 3.69
CA ARG A 88 3.15 21.25 4.17
C ARG A 88 3.15 20.75 5.61
N LEU A 89 4.05 19.83 5.94
CA LEU A 89 4.29 19.32 7.28
C LEU A 89 5.79 19.48 7.62
N PRO A 90 6.14 20.41 8.53
CA PRO A 90 7.52 20.54 9.00
C PRO A 90 7.89 19.35 9.91
N TYR A 91 9.16 18.91 9.88
CA TYR A 91 9.74 17.96 10.84
C TYR A 91 11.19 18.36 11.19
N ALA A 92 11.83 17.63 12.11
CA ALA A 92 13.14 17.99 12.67
C ALA A 92 14.25 18.28 11.64
N ASP A 93 14.34 17.50 10.56
CA ASP A 93 15.43 17.59 9.57
C ASP A 93 14.94 17.96 8.16
N GLY A 94 13.70 18.46 8.03
CA GLY A 94 13.15 18.87 6.75
C GLY A 94 11.64 19.11 6.73
N GLU A 95 11.08 19.14 5.53
CA GLU A 95 9.71 19.50 5.24
C GLU A 95 9.07 18.43 4.35
N TRP A 96 7.81 18.11 4.59
CA TRP A 96 7.04 17.21 3.75
C TRP A 96 5.93 17.99 3.04
N TYR A 97 5.93 17.95 1.71
CA TYR A 97 4.94 18.65 0.88
C TYR A 97 4.08 17.66 0.14
N LYS A 98 2.78 17.58 0.47
CA LYS A 98 1.81 16.83 -0.33
C LYS A 98 1.21 17.74 -1.38
N VAL A 99 1.44 17.42 -2.65
CA VAL A 99 0.96 18.14 -3.83
C VAL A 99 0.19 17.21 -4.76
N TYR A 100 -0.69 17.76 -5.58
CA TYR A 100 -1.57 16.96 -6.45
C TYR A 100 -1.40 17.28 -7.94
N THR A 101 -0.78 18.42 -8.27
CA THR A 101 -0.57 18.86 -9.65
C THR A 101 0.92 19.01 -9.99
N ILE A 102 1.24 18.89 -11.28
CA ILE A 102 2.62 19.09 -11.77
C ILE A 102 3.03 20.56 -11.65
N THR A 103 2.07 21.47 -11.79
CA THR A 103 2.28 22.91 -11.64
C THR A 103 2.69 23.26 -10.21
N GLU A 104 2.03 22.69 -9.20
CA GLU A 104 2.44 22.85 -7.78
C GLU A 104 3.88 22.36 -7.54
N ILE A 105 4.28 21.24 -8.15
CA ILE A 105 5.66 20.75 -8.06
C ILE A 105 6.64 21.75 -8.68
N ALA A 106 6.32 22.26 -9.87
CA ALA A 106 7.16 23.22 -10.58
C ALA A 106 7.28 24.55 -9.82
N GLU A 107 6.19 25.06 -9.26
CA GLU A 107 6.16 26.24 -8.39
C GLU A 107 7.02 26.02 -7.14
N LEU A 108 6.96 24.84 -6.55
CA LEU A 108 7.75 24.49 -5.37
C LEU A 108 9.26 24.50 -5.69
N PHE A 109 9.66 23.91 -6.81
CA PHE A 109 11.05 23.96 -7.28
C PHE A 109 11.53 25.38 -7.60
N GLN A 110 10.65 26.25 -8.10
CA GLN A 110 10.97 27.67 -8.32
C GLN A 110 11.09 28.43 -7.00
N SER A 111 10.26 28.10 -6.00
CA SER A 111 10.25 28.79 -4.71
C SER A 111 11.46 28.47 -3.83
N TYR A 112 12.01 27.25 -3.93
CA TYR A 112 13.22 26.84 -3.21
C TYR A 112 14.23 26.19 -4.18
N PRO A 113 14.94 26.99 -4.99
CA PRO A 113 15.83 26.46 -6.03
C PRO A 113 17.05 25.73 -5.46
N ASP A 114 17.49 26.09 -4.26
CA ASP A 114 18.69 25.53 -3.60
C ASP A 114 18.38 24.35 -2.66
N ALA A 115 17.10 23.96 -2.52
CA ALA A 115 16.71 22.88 -1.62
C ALA A 115 16.97 21.49 -2.23
N THR A 116 17.25 20.51 -1.36
CA THR A 116 17.34 19.10 -1.77
C THR A 116 15.97 18.43 -1.70
N TYR A 117 15.59 17.79 -2.81
CA TYR A 117 14.27 17.18 -2.96
C TYR A 117 14.33 15.66 -3.07
N MET A 118 13.42 15.00 -2.38
CA MET A 118 13.13 13.58 -2.57
C MET A 118 11.70 13.39 -3.05
N LEU A 119 11.56 12.85 -4.25
CA LEU A 119 10.27 12.47 -4.79
C LEU A 119 9.91 11.04 -4.34
N MET A 120 8.77 10.89 -3.68
CA MET A 120 8.39 9.69 -2.94
C MET A 120 7.13 9.06 -3.51
N CYS A 121 7.10 7.74 -3.74
CA CYS A 121 5.87 7.05 -4.14
C CYS A 121 5.42 6.09 -3.03
N GLY A 122 5.47 4.78 -3.29
CA GLY A 122 5.18 3.75 -2.29
C GLY A 122 6.20 3.65 -1.15
N ASN A 123 7.25 4.49 -1.16
CA ASN A 123 8.30 4.59 -0.13
C ASN A 123 9.10 3.29 0.14
N THR A 124 8.84 2.20 -0.59
CA THR A 124 9.42 0.88 -0.29
C THR A 124 10.93 0.82 -0.53
N ALA A 125 11.48 1.62 -1.45
CA ALA A 125 12.92 1.64 -1.75
C ALA A 125 13.74 2.44 -0.72
N GLN A 126 13.15 3.52 -0.19
CA GLN A 126 13.85 4.40 0.74
C GLN A 126 13.98 3.78 2.13
N ALA A 127 12.99 2.97 2.55
CA ALA A 127 13.03 2.29 3.84
C ALA A 127 14.17 1.26 3.98
N THR A 128 14.75 0.83 2.85
CA THR A 128 15.85 -0.16 2.81
C THR A 128 17.23 0.45 2.55
N ALA A 129 17.29 1.70 2.08
CA ALA A 129 18.53 2.42 1.91
C ALA A 129 18.87 3.17 3.21
N GLU A 130 20.16 3.36 3.51
CA GLU A 130 20.56 4.23 4.62
C GLU A 130 19.88 5.60 4.46
N PRO A 131 19.39 6.23 5.56
CA PRO A 131 18.76 7.52 5.47
C PRO A 131 19.77 8.50 4.86
N PRO A 132 19.45 9.15 3.72
CA PRO A 132 20.32 10.14 3.14
C PRO A 132 20.49 11.23 4.17
N LEU A 133 21.75 11.55 4.42
CA LEU A 133 22.16 12.70 5.19
C LEU A 133 21.44 13.93 4.60
N CYS A 134 20.52 14.50 5.39
CA CYS A 134 19.86 15.78 5.14
C CYS A 134 19.09 15.87 3.81
N THR A 135 17.88 15.32 3.77
CA THR A 135 16.90 15.71 2.74
C THR A 135 15.96 16.75 3.31
N THR A 136 16.07 17.98 2.81
CA THR A 136 15.33 19.12 3.33
C THR A 136 13.85 19.07 2.92
N CYS A 137 13.50 18.45 1.79
CA CYS A 137 12.12 18.39 1.31
C CYS A 137 11.73 17.02 0.73
N CYS A 138 10.63 16.42 1.21
CA CYS A 138 10.03 15.19 0.69
C CYS A 138 8.68 15.47 0.02
N ILE A 139 8.47 14.96 -1.20
CA ILE A 139 7.26 15.21 -2.00
C ILE A 139 6.65 13.87 -2.47
N PRO A 140 5.47 13.45 -1.98
CA PRO A 140 4.82 12.25 -2.45
C PRO A 140 4.17 12.44 -3.83
N LEU A 141 4.51 11.58 -4.79
CA LEU A 141 4.01 11.55 -6.17
C LEU A 141 2.86 10.56 -6.39
N ALA A 142 2.28 9.97 -5.34
CA ALA A 142 1.31 8.88 -5.44
C ALA A 142 0.07 9.20 -6.31
N ILE A 143 -0.25 10.49 -6.51
CA ILE A 143 -1.39 10.93 -7.33
C ILE A 143 -0.93 11.57 -8.65
N THR A 144 0.32 12.00 -8.75
CA THR A 144 0.86 12.68 -9.94
C THR A 144 1.40 11.70 -10.98
N LEU A 145 1.71 10.45 -10.60
CA LEU A 145 2.18 9.43 -11.55
C LEU A 145 1.14 9.08 -12.62
N GLU A 146 -0.13 8.95 -12.26
CA GLU A 146 -1.20 8.69 -13.25
C GLU A 146 -1.35 9.85 -14.24
N THR A 147 -1.24 11.09 -13.77
CA THR A 147 -1.27 12.29 -14.62
C THR A 147 0.01 12.41 -15.46
N MET A 148 1.18 12.07 -14.92
CA MET A 148 2.44 12.07 -15.67
C MET A 148 2.47 11.00 -16.76
N LEU A 149 1.93 9.79 -16.49
CA LEU A 149 1.79 8.73 -17.48
C LEU A 149 0.75 9.08 -18.56
N LYS A 150 -0.40 9.66 -18.18
CA LYS A 150 -1.41 10.15 -19.13
C LYS A 150 -0.86 11.27 -20.03
N ASN A 151 0.07 12.08 -19.53
CA ASN A 151 0.72 13.16 -20.26
C ASN A 151 2.01 12.73 -21.00
N GLY A 152 2.31 11.43 -21.06
CA GLY A 152 3.41 10.90 -21.86
C GLY A 152 4.81 11.28 -21.37
N ILE A 153 4.97 11.67 -20.10
CA ILE A 153 6.29 11.97 -19.52
C ILE A 153 7.03 10.65 -19.27
N PRO A 154 8.14 10.37 -19.99
CA PRO A 154 8.82 9.08 -19.87
C PRO A 154 9.46 8.94 -18.48
N TRP A 155 9.36 7.75 -17.89
CA TRP A 155 9.94 7.44 -16.56
C TRP A 155 11.43 7.82 -16.43
N ARG A 156 12.17 7.78 -17.55
CA ARG A 156 13.58 8.20 -17.63
C ARG A 156 13.82 9.69 -17.40
N ALA A 157 12.82 10.55 -17.63
CA ALA A 157 12.93 11.98 -17.37
C ALA A 157 12.95 12.29 -15.86
N LEU A 158 12.30 11.46 -15.05
CA LEU A 158 12.28 11.58 -13.58
C LEU A 158 13.60 11.11 -12.94
N GLN A 159 14.32 10.16 -13.57
CA GLN A 159 15.65 9.73 -13.14
C GLN A 159 16.76 10.78 -13.35
N ARG A 160 16.45 11.89 -14.04
CA ARG A 160 17.43 12.95 -14.33
C ARG A 160 17.69 13.85 -13.11
N TRP A 161 16.88 13.73 -12.06
CA TRP A 161 17.16 14.26 -10.73
C TRP A 161 18.01 13.23 -9.98
N LYS A 162 19.33 13.33 -10.21
CA LYS A 162 20.37 12.38 -9.81
C LYS A 162 20.21 11.90 -8.36
N ILE A 163 19.96 10.60 -8.21
CA ILE A 163 20.62 9.82 -7.16
C ILE A 163 22.14 9.95 -7.45
N PRO A 164 22.97 10.43 -6.51
CA PRO A 164 24.40 10.57 -6.74
C PRO A 164 25.00 9.23 -7.18
N SER A 165 25.73 9.24 -8.29
CA SER A 165 26.35 8.08 -8.92
C SER A 165 27.56 7.52 -8.15
N GLN A 166 27.59 7.65 -6.83
CA GLN A 166 28.70 7.19 -5.98
C GLN A 166 28.44 5.81 -5.33
N PHE A 167 27.33 5.15 -5.64
CA PHE A 167 26.93 3.87 -5.01
C PHE A 167 26.93 2.65 -5.95
N PHE A 168 27.52 2.76 -7.15
CA PHE A 168 27.79 1.60 -8.00
C PHE A 168 29.29 1.45 -8.22
N THR A 169 29.94 0.76 -7.28
CA THR A 169 31.13 -0.07 -7.48
C THR A 169 30.97 -1.31 -6.63
#